data_AF-A0A956C5M8-F1
#
_entry.id   AF-A0A956C5M8-F1
#
_cell.length_a   1.000
_cell.length_b   1.000
_cell.length_c   1.000
_cell.angle_alpha   90.00
_cell.angle_beta   90.00
_cell.angle_gamma   90.00
#
_symmetry.space_group_name_H-M   'P 1'
#
loop_
_entity.id
_entity.type
_entity.pdbx_description
1 polymer ?
#
loop_
_entity_poly.entity_id
_entity_poly.type
_entity_poly.pdbx_seq_one_letter_code
_entity_poly.pdbx_strand_id
1 'polypeptide(L)'
;EGFEGMLVQLDSVTVASMNPDAPKDFDEFQITDATASLYRVDDDLYGALDNIYPDATPFTRIVGIAGYTFNQRKLLPRSAADLVP
;
A
#
# COMPACT_ATOMS: atom_id res chain seq x y z
N GLU A 1 8.56 -13.40 4.96
CA GLU A 1 8.12 -13.57 6.36
C GLU A 1 8.95 -12.78 7.37
N GLY A 2 10.25 -12.51 7.16
CA GLY A 2 11.09 -11.85 8.19
C GLY A 2 10.66 -10.46 8.68
N PHE A 3 9.76 -9.76 7.98
CA PHE A 3 9.23 -8.45 8.38
C PHE A 3 7.73 -8.49 8.68
N GLU A 4 7.08 -9.64 8.56
CA GLU A 4 5.64 -9.74 8.77
C GLU A 4 5.28 -9.42 10.22
N GLY A 5 4.24 -8.60 10.41
CA GLY A 5 3.83 -8.06 11.71
C GLY A 5 4.69 -6.89 12.21
N MET A 6 5.74 -6.48 11.49
CA MET A 6 6.54 -5.31 11.86
C MET A 6 5.95 -4.02 11.30
N LEU A 7 6.04 -2.93 12.08
CA LEU A 7 5.83 -1.59 11.57
C LEU A 7 7.03 -1.21 10.69
N VAL A 8 6.79 -0.95 9.42
CA VAL A 8 7.82 -0.59 8.45
C VAL A 8 7.49 0.72 7.75
N GLN A 9 8.51 1.30 7.12
CA GLN A 9 8.41 2.51 6.32
C GLN A 9 9.02 2.25 4.96
N LEU A 10 8.31 2.68 3.91
CA LEU A 10 8.83 2.77 2.56
C LEU A 10 8.93 4.25 2.18
N ASP A 11 10.07 4.62 1.62
CA ASP A 11 10.33 5.97 1.14
C ASP A 11 10.34 5.98 -0.38
N SER A 12 9.87 7.09 -0.98
CA SER A 12 9.93 7.32 -2.43
C SER A 12 9.31 6.21 -3.27
N VAL A 13 8.03 5.94 -3.05
CA VAL A 13 7.24 4.96 -3.82
C VAL A 13 6.25 5.68 -4.74
N THR A 14 5.66 4.94 -5.67
CA THR A 14 4.69 5.47 -6.63
C THR A 14 3.56 4.48 -6.82
N VAL A 15 2.33 4.97 -6.97
CA VAL A 15 1.19 4.11 -7.32
C VAL A 15 1.40 3.50 -8.70
N ALA A 16 1.46 2.17 -8.75
CA ALA A 16 1.57 1.39 -9.97
C ALA A 16 0.21 1.02 -10.54
N SER A 17 -0.80 0.81 -9.68
CA SER A 17 -2.17 0.55 -10.08
C SER A 17 -3.13 0.98 -8.98
N MET A 18 -4.06 1.88 -9.32
CA MET A 18 -5.10 2.40 -8.43
C MET A 18 -6.02 1.28 -7.95
N ASN A 19 -6.54 0.45 -8.86
CA ASN A 19 -7.30 -0.75 -8.51
C ASN A 19 -6.72 -1.97 -9.24
N PRO A 20 -5.85 -2.73 -8.57
CA PRO A 20 -5.18 -3.87 -9.18
C PRO A 20 -6.00 -5.17 -9.20
N ASP A 21 -7.20 -5.17 -8.62
CA ASP A 21 -8.14 -6.31 -8.59
C ASP A 21 -9.38 -6.06 -9.46
N ALA A 22 -9.34 -5.00 -10.29
CA ALA A 22 -10.42 -4.63 -11.19
C ALA A 22 -10.92 -5.83 -12.03
N PRO A 23 -12.25 -6.00 -12.17
CA PRO A 23 -13.30 -5.04 -11.81
C PRO A 23 -13.79 -5.17 -10.35
N LYS A 24 -13.19 -6.04 -9.53
CA LYS A 24 -13.51 -6.07 -8.10
C LYS A 24 -12.86 -4.88 -7.40
N ASP A 25 -13.41 -4.53 -6.25
CA ASP A 25 -12.85 -3.48 -5.41
C ASP A 25 -12.73 -3.99 -3.98
N PHE A 26 -11.57 -3.74 -3.40
CA PHE A 26 -11.17 -4.15 -2.05
C PHE A 26 -10.44 -3.02 -1.34
N ASP A 27 -10.63 -1.78 -1.79
CA ASP A 27 -10.11 -0.57 -1.15
C ASP A 27 -8.57 -0.57 -0.94
N GLU A 28 -7.86 -1.37 -1.74
CA GLU A 28 -6.40 -1.47 -1.77
C GLU A 28 -5.82 -1.02 -3.12
N PHE A 29 -4.65 -0.39 -3.08
CA PHE A 29 -3.91 0.02 -4.28
C PHE A 29 -2.51 -0.60 -4.31
N GLN A 30 -1.89 -0.65 -5.49
CA GLN A 30 -0.54 -1.19 -5.68
C GLN A 30 0.48 -0.07 -5.83
N ILE A 31 1.59 -0.19 -5.10
CA ILE A 31 2.75 0.71 -5.20
C ILE A 31 3.97 -0.02 -5.78
N THR A 32 4.89 0.76 -6.34
CA THR A 32 6.20 0.32 -6.78
C THR A 32 7.30 1.30 -6.36
N ASP A 33 8.54 0.82 -6.38
CA ASP A 33 9.74 1.59 -6.07
C ASP A 33 10.75 1.52 -7.23
N ALA A 34 11.93 2.10 -7.04
CA ALA A 34 13.01 2.09 -8.04
C ALA A 34 13.53 0.67 -8.38
N THR A 35 13.21 -0.34 -7.58
CA THR A 35 13.58 -1.74 -7.84
C THR A 35 12.52 -2.52 -8.61
N ALA A 36 11.40 -1.86 -8.96
CA ALA A 36 10.21 -2.47 -9.54
C ALA A 36 9.56 -3.53 -8.62
N SER A 37 9.81 -3.47 -7.31
CA SER A 37 9.10 -4.29 -6.34
C SER A 37 7.65 -3.83 -6.25
N LEU A 38 6.73 -4.76 -6.02
CA LEU A 38 5.29 -4.46 -5.90
C LEU A 38 4.78 -4.79 -4.51
N TYR A 39 4.05 -3.85 -3.92
CA TYR A 39 3.36 -4.00 -2.63
C TYR A 39 1.94 -3.48 -2.76
N ARG A 40 1.01 -4.08 -2.01
CA ARG A 40 -0.33 -3.52 -1.78
C ARG A 40 -0.30 -2.57 -0.59
N VAL A 41 -1.16 -1.57 -0.62
CA VAL A 41 -1.51 -0.73 0.54
C VAL A 41 -3.00 -0.92 0.77
N ASP A 42 -3.36 -1.43 1.94
CA ASP A 42 -4.66 -2.05 2.22
C ASP A 42 -5.32 -1.42 3.46
N ASP A 43 -6.66 -1.42 3.47
CA ASP A 43 -7.50 -0.70 4.43
C ASP A 43 -7.79 -1.48 5.73
N ASP A 44 -7.31 -2.73 5.88
CA ASP A 44 -7.58 -3.62 7.03
C ASP A 44 -7.40 -2.94 8.41
N LEU A 45 -6.43 -2.02 8.56
CA LEU A 45 -6.18 -1.27 9.79
C LEU A 45 -6.59 0.21 9.73
N TYR A 46 -6.98 0.68 8.54
CA TYR A 46 -7.44 2.03 8.30
C TYR A 46 -8.60 2.02 7.31
N GLY A 47 -9.78 1.58 7.76
CA GLY A 47 -10.98 1.42 6.90
C GLY A 47 -11.61 2.72 6.36
N ALA A 48 -10.92 3.85 6.44
CA ALA A 48 -11.25 5.04 5.66
C ALA A 48 -10.26 5.28 4.52
N LEU A 49 -9.27 4.40 4.36
CA LEU A 49 -8.51 4.26 3.14
C LEU A 49 -9.46 3.76 2.05
N ASP A 50 -9.31 4.34 0.88
CA ASP A 50 -10.04 4.00 -0.33
C ASP A 50 -9.01 4.07 -1.46
N ASN A 51 -9.25 3.37 -2.57
CA ASN A 51 -8.34 3.25 -3.71
C ASN A 51 -8.35 4.52 -4.60
N ILE A 52 -8.32 5.70 -3.99
CA ILE A 52 -8.52 6.99 -4.65
C ILE A 52 -7.27 7.57 -5.30
N TYR A 53 -6.09 6.99 -5.05
CA TYR A 53 -4.82 7.51 -5.55
C TYR A 53 -4.61 7.08 -7.01
N PRO A 54 -4.61 8.00 -7.98
CA PRO A 54 -4.42 7.63 -9.39
C PRO A 54 -3.06 6.99 -9.65
N ASP A 55 -2.96 6.20 -10.71
CA ASP A 55 -1.69 5.70 -11.23
C ASP A 55 -0.67 6.84 -11.38
N ALA A 56 0.60 6.53 -11.08
CA ALA A 56 1.72 7.47 -11.04
C ALA A 56 1.68 8.51 -9.90
N THR A 57 0.75 8.43 -8.94
CA THR A 57 0.80 9.28 -7.73
C THR A 57 2.05 8.96 -6.92
N PRO A 58 2.93 9.95 -6.65
CA PRO A 58 4.10 9.74 -5.81
C PRO A 58 3.70 9.73 -4.33
N PHE A 59 4.48 8.99 -3.55
CA PHE A 59 4.50 9.10 -2.10
C PHE A 59 5.93 9.30 -1.63
N THR A 60 6.16 10.40 -0.93
CA THR A 60 7.41 10.61 -0.19
C THR A 60 7.63 9.53 0.86
N ARG A 61 6.55 9.11 1.54
CA ARG A 61 6.61 8.10 2.61
C ARG A 61 5.27 7.36 2.78
N ILE A 62 5.34 6.04 2.91
CA ILE A 62 4.24 5.21 3.40
C ILE A 62 4.71 4.41 4.62
N VAL A 63 3.90 4.39 5.68
CA VAL A 63 4.14 3.60 6.89
C VAL A 63 3.02 2.58 7.04
N GLY A 64 3.34 1.40 7.51
CA GLY A 64 2.31 0.40 7.78
C GLY A 64 2.87 -0.84 8.44
N ILE A 65 1.97 -1.68 8.95
CA ILE A 65 2.35 -3.02 9.40
C ILE A 65 2.50 -3.89 8.16
N ALA A 66 3.63 -4.56 8.00
CA ALA A 66 3.83 -5.47 6.88
C ALA A 66 3.00 -6.75 7.09
N GLY A 67 2.17 -7.10 6.11
CA GLY A 67 1.29 -8.25 6.15
C GLY A 67 1.36 -9.09 4.87
N TYR A 68 0.81 -10.30 4.93
CA TYR A 68 0.65 -11.16 3.77
C TYR A 68 -0.73 -11.83 3.78
N THR A 69 -1.61 -11.40 2.89
CA THR A 69 -2.95 -11.96 2.72
C THR A 69 -3.26 -12.10 1.23
N PHE A 70 -4.12 -13.07 0.87
CA PHE A 70 -4.54 -13.32 -0.51
C PHE A 70 -3.39 -13.45 -1.54
N ASN A 71 -2.25 -14.02 -1.10
CA ASN A 71 -1.05 -14.18 -1.90
C ASN A 71 -0.39 -12.84 -2.36
N GLN A 72 -0.60 -11.77 -1.59
CA GLN A 72 -0.02 -10.45 -1.83
C GLN A 72 0.71 -9.94 -0.58
N ARG A 73 1.86 -9.27 -0.79
CA ARG A 73 2.53 -8.51 0.28
C ARG A 73 1.83 -7.17 0.44
N LYS A 74 1.45 -6.85 1.66
CA LYS A 74 0.67 -5.66 1.98
C LYS A 74 1.37 -4.80 3.02
N LEU A 75 1.13 -3.50 2.94
CA LEU A 75 1.29 -2.56 4.03
C LEU A 75 -0.09 -2.20 4.54
N LEU A 76 -0.24 -2.22 5.87
CA LEU A 76 -1.46 -1.87 6.56
C LEU A 76 -1.24 -0.53 7.30
N PRO A 77 -1.55 0.62 6.67
CA PRO A 77 -1.51 1.92 7.34
C PRO A 77 -2.50 1.93 8.50
N ARG A 78 -2.20 2.71 9.54
CA ARG A 78 -3.07 2.81 10.74
C ARG A 78 -3.95 4.05 10.69
N SER A 79 -3.62 5.02 9.83
CA SER A 79 -4.34 6.27 9.65
C SER A 79 -3.85 7.01 8.41
N ALA A 80 -4.53 8.11 8.02
CA ALA A 80 -4.08 9.01 6.97
C ALA A 80 -2.66 9.56 7.20
N ALA A 81 -2.20 9.70 8.45
CA ALA A 81 -0.87 10.21 8.75
C ALA A 81 0.27 9.27 8.32
N ASP A 82 -0.05 8.00 8.07
CA ASP A 82 0.89 7.01 7.56
C ASP A 82 1.02 7.08 6.01
N LEU A 83 0.24 7.92 5.33
CA LEU A 83 0.22 8.11 3.88
C LEU A 83 0.65 9.54 3.53
N VAL A 84 1.89 9.73 3.09
CA VAL A 84 2.44 11.06 2.76
C VAL A 84 2.79 11.13 1.27
N PRO A 85 1.93 11.74 0.44
CA PRO A 85 2.20 12.00 -0.98
C PRO A 85 3.48 12.81 -1.18
#